data_AF-A0A257JRR1-F1
#
_entry.id   AF-A0A257JRR1-F1
#
_cell.length_a   1.000
_cell.length_b   1.000
_cell.length_c   1.000
_cell.angle_alpha   90.00
_cell.angle_beta   90.00
_cell.angle_gamma   90.00
#
_symmetry.space_group_name_H-M   'P 1'
#
loop_
_entity.id
_entity.type
_entity.pdbx_description
1 polymer ?
#
loop_
_entity_poly.entity_id
_entity_poly.type
_entity_poly.pdbx_seq_one_letter_code
_entity_poly.pdbx_strand_id
1 'polypeptide(L)'
;EMRPGPAQRPWMDSTSDRFAYRCLPLNIANQYGWEMLCPCSFEVTWDGGPSPDAMVVEILEDGWPHPTSHFGHGVLTFHVNQIFRTEPGTQLMTTGPILALSRPIGRTIPSQ
;
A
#
# COMPACT_ATOMS: atom_id res chain seq x y z
N GLU A 1 -3.25 6.12 9.62
CA GLU A 1 -3.57 7.57 9.42
C GLU A 1 -4.05 7.78 7.98
N MET A 2 -4.82 8.83 7.68
CA MET A 2 -5.21 9.19 6.31
C MET A 2 -4.72 10.60 5.97
N ARG A 3 -4.08 10.77 4.81
CA ARG A 3 -3.54 12.06 4.36
C ARG A 3 -3.76 12.31 2.87
N PRO A 4 -3.76 13.56 2.39
CA PRO A 4 -3.73 13.85 0.96
C PRO A 4 -2.46 13.27 0.32
N GLY A 5 -2.55 12.87 -0.95
CA GLY A 5 -1.38 12.44 -1.71
C GLY A 5 -0.31 13.54 -1.75
N PRO A 6 0.93 13.30 -1.29
CA PRO A 6 1.99 14.30 -1.33
C PRO A 6 2.48 14.51 -2.76
N ALA A 7 2.91 15.74 -3.07
CA ALA A 7 3.51 16.06 -4.37
C ALA A 7 4.86 15.37 -4.58
N GLN A 8 5.64 15.20 -3.53
CA GLN A 8 6.98 14.61 -3.59
C GLN A 8 6.95 13.08 -3.50
N ARG A 9 7.83 12.43 -4.26
CA ARG A 9 8.05 10.98 -4.25
C ARG A 9 9.54 10.67 -4.15
N PRO A 10 9.96 9.73 -3.28
CA PRO A 10 11.39 9.40 -3.12
C PRO A 10 12.08 8.99 -4.43
N TRP A 11 11.39 8.25 -5.29
CA TRP A 11 11.96 7.84 -6.58
C TRP A 11 12.16 9.04 -7.52
N MET A 12 11.29 10.07 -7.46
CA MET A 12 11.45 11.28 -8.27
C MET A 12 12.62 12.14 -7.77
N ASP A 13 12.82 12.20 -6.45
CA ASP A 13 13.98 12.86 -5.84
C ASP A 13 15.30 12.20 -6.26
N SER A 14 15.26 10.89 -6.56
CA SER A 14 16.42 10.12 -7.00
C SER A 14 16.81 10.32 -8.48
N THR A 15 15.98 11.02 -9.26
CA THR A 15 16.30 11.31 -10.67
C THR A 15 17.32 12.43 -10.80
N SER A 16 18.16 12.39 -11.85
CA SER A 16 19.16 13.44 -12.11
C SER A 16 18.53 14.82 -12.12
N ASP A 17 19.04 15.76 -11.33
CA ASP A 17 18.48 17.11 -11.14
C ASP A 17 16.98 17.13 -10.83
N ARG A 18 16.45 16.05 -10.24
CA ARG A 18 15.03 15.86 -9.96
C ARG A 18 14.14 16.08 -11.20
N PHE A 19 14.64 15.72 -12.39
CA PHE A 19 14.00 16.08 -13.66
C PHE A 19 12.56 15.55 -13.80
N ALA A 20 12.21 14.46 -13.10
CA ALA A 20 10.86 13.91 -13.13
C ALA A 20 9.79 14.94 -12.70
N TYR A 21 10.12 15.86 -11.78
CA TYR A 21 9.21 16.93 -11.37
C TYR A 21 8.98 18.00 -12.45
N ARG A 22 9.69 17.97 -13.58
CA ARG A 22 9.42 18.87 -14.71
C ARG A 22 8.21 18.42 -15.53
N CYS A 23 7.73 17.19 -15.33
CA CYS A 23 6.49 16.69 -15.92
C CYS A 23 5.29 17.11 -15.06
N LEU A 24 4.62 18.20 -15.43
CA LEU A 24 3.42 18.67 -14.72
C LEU A 24 2.34 17.58 -14.53
N PRO A 25 2.01 16.76 -15.55
CA PRO A 25 1.08 15.65 -15.37
C PRO A 25 1.48 14.69 -14.25
N LEU A 26 2.77 14.40 -14.09
CA LEU A 26 3.25 13.49 -13.06
C LEU A 26 3.12 14.10 -11.65
N ASN A 27 3.40 15.40 -11.50
CA ASN A 27 3.19 16.11 -10.24
C ASN A 27 1.71 16.16 -9.82
N ILE A 28 0.81 16.35 -10.79
CA ILE A 28 -0.64 16.32 -10.54
C ILE A 28 -1.04 14.91 -10.12
N ALA A 29 -0.54 13.89 -10.82
CA ALA A 29 -0.88 12.49 -10.53
C ALA A 29 -0.41 12.05 -9.13
N ASN A 30 0.74 12.53 -8.63
CA ASN A 30 1.20 12.23 -7.27
C ASN A 30 0.21 12.64 -6.17
N GLN A 31 -0.55 13.71 -6.44
CA GLN A 31 -1.50 14.30 -5.50
C GLN A 31 -2.93 13.81 -5.73
N TYR A 32 -3.12 12.85 -6.64
CA TYR A 32 -4.43 12.33 -6.94
C TYR A 32 -4.93 11.41 -5.82
N GLY A 33 -5.95 11.88 -5.10
CA GLY A 33 -6.62 11.11 -4.05
C GLY A 33 -5.95 11.23 -2.67
N TRP A 34 -6.15 10.19 -1.88
CA TRP A 34 -5.73 10.13 -0.48
C TRP A 34 -4.96 8.85 -0.21
N GLU A 35 -3.99 8.93 0.68
CA GLU A 35 -3.22 7.80 1.16
C GLU A 35 -3.72 7.36 2.53
N MET A 36 -3.94 6.06 2.67
CA MET A 36 -4.11 5.42 3.97
C MET A 36 -2.78 4.81 4.38
N LEU A 37 -2.20 5.36 5.45
CA LEU A 37 -0.93 4.89 5.98
C LEU A 37 -1.13 3.62 6.79
N CYS A 38 -0.34 2.60 6.48
CA CYS A 38 -0.23 1.40 7.28
C CYS A 38 0.50 1.75 8.59
N PRO A 39 -0.08 1.45 9.76
CA PRO A 39 0.50 1.83 11.05
C PRO A 39 1.62 0.90 11.51
N CYS A 40 1.71 -0.31 10.96
CA CYS A 40 2.75 -1.31 11.26
C CYS A 40 3.61 -1.62 10.03
N SER A 41 4.82 -2.11 10.28
CA SER A 41 5.59 -2.82 9.26
C SER A 41 5.50 -4.32 9.51
N PHE A 42 5.40 -5.10 8.44
CA PHE A 42 5.13 -6.53 8.52
C PHE A 42 5.69 -7.26 7.29
N GLU A 43 5.94 -8.55 7.46
CA GLU A 43 6.23 -9.49 6.38
C GLU A 43 5.13 -10.54 6.28
N VAL A 44 4.88 -11.00 5.05
CA VAL A 44 3.87 -12.01 4.78
C VAL A 44 4.48 -13.12 3.96
N THR A 45 4.33 -14.36 4.44
CA THR A 45 4.66 -15.56 3.70
C THR A 45 3.37 -16.30 3.37
N TRP A 46 3.17 -16.68 2.11
CA TRP A 46 2.04 -17.49 1.66
C TRP A 46 2.57 -18.72 0.92
N ASP A 47 2.13 -19.91 1.33
CA ASP A 47 2.58 -21.18 0.75
C ASP A 47 1.83 -21.58 -0.54
N GLY A 48 0.90 -20.75 -1.01
CA GLY A 48 0.06 -21.02 -2.19
C GLY A 48 -1.26 -21.74 -1.87
N GLY A 49 -1.47 -22.14 -0.61
CA GLY A 49 -2.66 -22.83 -0.16
C GLY A 49 -3.93 -21.97 -0.15
N PRO A 50 -5.12 -22.59 -0.26
CA PRO A 50 -6.38 -21.87 -0.29
C PRO A 50 -6.88 -21.44 1.11
N SER A 51 -6.40 -22.07 2.18
CA SER A 51 -6.83 -21.80 3.56
C SER A 51 -6.35 -20.43 4.05
N PRO A 52 -7.06 -19.74 4.96
CA PRO A 52 -6.52 -18.59 5.70
C PRO A 52 -5.17 -18.91 6.38
N ASP A 53 -5.02 -20.11 6.93
CA ASP A 53 -3.80 -20.54 7.66
C ASP A 53 -2.59 -20.78 6.75
N ALA A 54 -2.79 -20.77 5.42
CA ALA A 54 -1.71 -20.86 4.41
C ALA A 54 -0.78 -19.63 4.42
N MET A 55 -1.18 -18.57 5.13
CA MET A 55 -0.49 -17.29 5.18
C MET A 55 -0.06 -16.98 6.62
N VAL A 56 1.24 -16.69 6.78
CA VAL A 56 1.84 -16.24 8.04
C VAL A 56 2.16 -14.76 7.92
N VAL A 57 1.66 -13.96 8.87
CA VAL A 57 1.92 -12.52 8.97
C VAL A 57 2.83 -12.28 10.18
N GLU A 58 4.02 -11.76 9.93
CA GLU A 58 5.01 -11.41 10.95
C GLU A 58 5.05 -9.89 11.11
N ILE A 59 4.81 -9.38 12.32
CA ILE A 59 4.86 -7.94 12.61
C ILE A 59 6.28 -7.56 12.99
N LEU A 60 6.88 -6.63 12.23
CA LEU A 60 8.25 -6.15 12.42
C LEU A 60 8.30 -4.92 13.34
N GLU A 61 7.39 -3.97 13.13
CA GLU A 61 7.20 -2.81 14.02
C GLU A 61 5.71 -2.69 14.33
N ASP A 62 5.40 -2.54 15.62
CA ASP A 62 4.03 -2.56 16.09
C ASP A 62 3.26 -1.28 15.73
N GLY A 63 1.99 -1.48 15.39
CA GLY A 63 1.05 -0.43 15.03
C GLY A 63 -0.30 -1.03 14.67
N TRP A 64 -1.37 -0.50 15.27
CA TRP A 64 -2.70 -1.08 15.16
C TRP A 64 -3.59 -0.34 14.13
N PRO A 65 -4.44 -1.05 13.36
CA PRO A 65 -4.64 -2.51 13.33
C PRO A 65 -3.59 -3.27 12.52
N HIS A 66 -3.36 -4.53 12.90
CA HIS A 66 -2.53 -5.47 12.14
C HIS A 66 -3.28 -6.02 10.93
N PRO A 67 -2.59 -6.30 9.81
CA PRO A 67 -3.19 -7.02 8.70
C PRO A 67 -3.39 -8.50 9.04
N THR A 68 -4.40 -9.12 8.45
CA THR A 68 -4.80 -10.50 8.79
C THR A 68 -5.12 -11.32 7.55
N SER A 69 -4.82 -12.62 7.60
CA SER A 69 -5.35 -13.60 6.63
C SER A 69 -6.73 -14.06 7.09
N HIS A 70 -7.79 -13.52 6.49
CA HIS A 70 -9.18 -13.81 6.89
C HIS A 70 -9.93 -14.71 5.89
N PHE A 71 -9.70 -14.51 4.59
CA PHE A 71 -10.47 -15.16 3.53
C PHE A 71 -9.75 -16.36 2.88
N GLY A 72 -8.43 -16.51 3.09
CA GLY A 72 -7.61 -17.48 2.38
C GLY A 72 -7.22 -17.03 0.97
N HIS A 73 -6.77 -17.97 0.15
CA HIS A 73 -6.39 -17.75 -1.27
C HIS A 73 -5.39 -16.60 -1.51
N GLY A 74 -4.45 -16.39 -0.57
CA GLY A 74 -3.46 -15.31 -0.70
C GLY A 74 -4.03 -13.90 -0.49
N VAL A 75 -5.24 -13.76 0.08
CA VAL A 75 -5.87 -12.47 0.35
C VAL A 75 -5.46 -11.93 1.72
N LEU A 76 -4.69 -10.84 1.72
CA LEU A 76 -4.34 -10.09 2.92
C LEU A 76 -5.39 -9.01 3.21
N THR A 77 -5.94 -8.97 4.43
CA THR A 77 -6.99 -8.04 4.84
C THR A 77 -6.43 -6.93 5.72
N PHE A 78 -6.79 -5.68 5.41
CA PHE A 78 -6.49 -4.52 6.23
C PHE A 78 -7.76 -3.96 6.84
N HIS A 79 -7.80 -3.84 8.17
CA HIS A 79 -8.93 -3.22 8.85
C HIS A 79 -8.82 -1.70 8.81
N VAL A 80 -9.90 -1.05 8.39
CA VAL A 80 -10.00 0.39 8.24
C VAL A 80 -11.06 0.90 9.21
N ASN A 81 -10.68 1.73 10.17
CA ASN A 81 -11.58 2.27 11.20
C ASN A 81 -12.25 3.58 10.75
N GLN A 82 -12.53 3.71 9.46
CA GLN A 82 -13.12 4.88 8.85
C GLN A 82 -14.33 4.48 8.01
N ILE A 83 -15.38 5.30 8.08
CA ILE A 83 -16.55 5.16 7.22
C ILE A 83 -16.48 6.26 6.17
N PHE A 84 -16.34 5.87 4.92
CA PHE A 84 -16.39 6.81 3.80
C PHE A 84 -17.82 7.06 3.38
N ARG A 85 -18.17 8.33 3.16
CA ARG A 85 -19.47 8.75 2.66
C ARG A 85 -19.26 9.60 1.41
N THR A 86 -20.04 9.29 0.39
CA THR A 86 -20.08 10.03 -0.87
C THR A 86 -21.51 10.47 -1.15
N GLU A 87 -21.67 11.50 -1.99
CA GLU A 87 -22.98 11.89 -2.50
C GLU A 87 -23.55 10.80 -3.43
N PRO A 88 -24.89 10.72 -3.58
CA PRO A 88 -25.50 9.79 -4.54
C PRO A 88 -24.89 9.92 -5.94
N GLY A 89 -24.61 8.79 -6.58
CA GLY A 89 -23.98 8.75 -7.90
C GLY A 89 -22.44 8.80 -7.89
N THR A 90 -21.80 8.93 -6.73
CA THR A 90 -20.34 8.92 -6.59
C THR A 90 -19.85 7.63 -5.93
N GLN A 91 -18.86 6.97 -6.54
CA GLN A 91 -18.20 5.77 -6.01
C GLN A 91 -16.75 6.06 -5.60
N LEU A 92 -16.20 5.20 -4.75
CA LEU A 92 -14.81 5.27 -4.31
C LEU A 92 -13.98 4.25 -5.07
N MET A 93 -12.83 4.69 -5.59
CA MET A 93 -11.81 3.81 -6.11
C MET A 93 -10.72 3.63 -5.05
N THR A 94 -10.43 2.38 -4.71
CA THR A 94 -9.36 2.02 -3.77
C THR A 94 -8.38 1.12 -4.49
N THR A 95 -7.08 1.41 -4.35
CA THR A 95 -6.00 0.65 -4.99
C THR A 95 -4.74 0.76 -4.14
N GLY A 96 -3.74 -0.08 -4.45
CA GLY A 96 -2.41 0.06 -3.88
C GLY A 96 -1.70 1.35 -4.31
N PRO A 97 -0.48 1.59 -3.83
CA PRO A 97 0.29 2.78 -4.18
C PRO A 97 0.57 2.84 -5.70
N ILE A 98 0.00 3.82 -6.41
CA ILE A 98 0.09 3.91 -7.89
C ILE A 98 1.42 4.53 -8.35
N LEU A 99 1.90 5.55 -7.64
CA LEU A 99 3.11 6.32 -7.99
C LEU A 99 4.14 6.38 -6.86
N ALA A 100 3.95 5.54 -5.84
CA ALA A 100 4.86 5.42 -4.72
C ALA A 100 5.40 4.00 -4.68
N LEU A 101 6.65 3.83 -5.06
CA LEU A 101 7.41 2.65 -4.69
C LEU A 101 7.76 2.79 -3.21
N SER A 102 7.16 1.96 -2.35
CA SER A 102 7.84 1.61 -1.10
C SER A 102 9.13 0.86 -1.47
N ARG A 103 10.16 0.96 -0.63
CA ARG A 103 11.38 0.12 -0.78
C ARG A 103 10.92 -1.33 -1.04
N PRO A 104 11.61 -2.11 -1.89
CA PRO A 104 11.17 -3.47 -2.19
C PRO A 104 10.96 -4.24 -0.89
N ILE A 105 9.70 -4.53 -0.58
CA ILE A 105 9.29 -5.40 0.52
C ILE A 105 9.47 -6.82 -0.03
N GLY A 106 10.37 -7.59 0.58
CA GLY A 106 10.52 -9.02 0.35
C GLY A 106 11.36 -9.40 -0.88
N ARG A 107 12.56 -9.91 -0.61
CA ARG A 107 13.22 -10.88 -1.52
C ARG A 107 12.28 -12.08 -1.63
N THR A 108 11.84 -12.41 -2.83
CA THR A 108 11.37 -13.77 -3.13
C THR A 108 12.56 -14.70 -2.87
N ILE A 109 12.52 -15.47 -1.79
CA ILE A 109 13.47 -16.58 -1.60
C ILE A 109 13.04 -17.64 -2.63
N PRO A 110 13.87 -17.98 -3.64
CA PRO A 110 13.53 -19.08 -4.51
C PRO A 110 13.56 -20.35 -3.67
N SER A 111 12.46 -21.10 -3.69
CA SER A 111 12.45 -22.49 -3.25
C SER A 111 13.51 -23.26 -4.04
N GLN A 112 14.43 -23.92 -3.34
CA GLN A 112 15.26 -24.97 -3.94
C GLN A 112 14.40 -26.18 -4.30
#